data_AF-A0A9D0UE72-F1
#
_entry.id   AF-A0A9D0UE72-F1
#
_cell.length_a   1.000
_cell.length_b   1.000
_cell.length_c   1.000
_cell.angle_alpha   90.00
_cell.angle_beta   90.00
_cell.angle_gamma   90.00
#
_symmetry.space_group_name_H-M   'P 1'
#
loop_
_entity.id
_entity.type
_entity.pdbx_description
1 polymer ?
#
loop_
_entity_poly.entity_id
_entity_poly.type
_entity_poly.pdbx_seq_one_letter_code
_entity_poly.pdbx_strand_id
1 'polypeptide(L)'
;MFWNIFMHALIGLLGPAFFTLTPQGIGLAILVVCATQAVDLLRIKREMQQEIEALPEKERKPAMEEFHANLKMSLAKIFAKNVAIYSALVLIAAEISRTNNWIY
;
A
#
# COMPACT_ATOMS: atom_id res chain seq x y z
N MET A 1 -1.74 6.59 -2.64
CA MET A 1 -0.75 6.07 -3.62
C MET A 1 0.65 6.70 -3.48
N PHE A 2 0.84 8.01 -3.69
CA PHE A 2 2.17 8.64 -3.57
C PHE A 2 2.84 8.49 -2.20
N TRP A 3 2.05 8.56 -1.12
CA TRP A 3 2.57 8.44 0.25
C TRP A 3 3.16 7.06 0.54
N ASN A 4 2.58 6.00 -0.01
CA ASN A 4 3.01 4.63 0.28
C ASN A 4 4.24 4.23 -0.58
N ILE A 5 4.33 4.74 -1.82
CA ILE A 5 5.56 4.71 -2.63
C ILE A 5 6.67 5.54 -1.97
N PHE A 6 6.34 6.70 -1.42
CA PHE A 6 7.28 7.57 -0.71
C PHE A 6 7.83 6.92 0.57
N MET A 7 6.98 6.26 1.37
CA MET A 7 7.43 5.55 2.58
C MET A 7 8.32 4.34 2.27
N HIS A 8 8.05 3.62 1.17
CA HIS A 8 8.91 2.51 0.74
C HIS A 8 10.21 2.97 0.06
N ALA A 9 10.17 4.08 -0.69
CA ALA A 9 11.37 4.75 -1.17
C ALA A 9 12.21 5.28 0.01
N LEU A 10 11.58 5.79 1.07
CA LEU A 10 12.25 6.16 2.33
C LEU A 10 12.85 4.95 3.04
N ILE A 11 12.18 3.82 3.12
CA ILE A 11 12.73 2.58 3.71
C ILE A 11 13.88 2.03 2.85
N GLY A 12 13.78 2.12 1.51
CA GLY A 12 14.87 1.80 0.59
C GLY A 12 16.06 2.77 0.70
N LEU A 13 15.81 4.05 0.99
CA LEU A 13 16.82 5.10 1.16
C LEU A 13 17.48 5.09 2.55
N LEU A 14 16.74 4.69 3.59
CA LEU A 14 17.24 4.46 4.95
C LEU A 14 18.18 3.23 5.03
N GLY A 15 18.28 2.49 3.94
CA GLY A 15 19.38 1.59 3.66
C GLY A 15 19.27 0.21 4.32
N PRO A 16 20.34 -0.60 4.19
CA PRO A 16 20.39 -2.00 4.63
C PRO A 16 20.07 -2.23 6.12
N ALA A 17 20.05 -1.19 6.95
CA ALA A 17 19.75 -1.26 8.37
C ALA A 17 18.33 -1.78 8.67
N PHE A 18 17.34 -1.47 7.83
CA PHE A 18 15.99 -2.05 7.93
C PHE A 18 15.88 -3.48 7.38
N PHE A 19 16.77 -3.84 6.45
CA PHE A 19 16.81 -5.14 5.77
C PHE A 19 18.02 -5.97 6.21
N THR A 20 18.50 -5.77 7.44
CA THR A 20 19.36 -6.80 8.02
C THR A 20 18.51 -8.07 8.06
N LEU A 21 18.99 -9.14 7.42
CA LEU A 21 18.37 -10.48 7.36
C LEU A 21 18.34 -11.15 8.75
N THR A 22 18.05 -10.37 9.78
CA THR A 22 17.80 -10.81 11.14
C THR A 22 16.29 -10.98 11.29
N PRO A 23 15.81 -11.98 12.06
CA PRO A 23 14.38 -12.16 12.32
C PRO A 23 13.70 -10.91 12.88
N GLN A 24 14.44 -10.09 13.64
CA GLN A 24 13.97 -8.83 14.22
C GLN A 24 13.79 -7.74 13.15
N GLY A 25 14.74 -7.59 12.22
CA GLY A 25 14.64 -6.64 11.10
C GLY A 25 13.49 -7.00 10.16
N ILE A 26 13.35 -8.29 9.83
CA ILE A 26 12.23 -8.80 9.02
C ILE A 26 10.89 -8.55 9.72
N GLY A 27 10.80 -8.85 11.02
CA GLY A 27 9.58 -8.62 11.81
C GLY A 27 9.18 -7.15 11.86
N LEU A 28 10.14 -6.24 12.07
CA LEU A 28 9.90 -4.81 12.09
C LEU A 28 9.45 -4.29 10.71
N ALA A 29 10.10 -4.74 9.64
CA ALA A 29 9.74 -4.38 8.28
C ALA A 29 8.30 -4.83 7.95
N ILE A 30 7.92 -6.06 8.30
CA ILE A 30 6.55 -6.55 8.12
C ILE A 30 5.55 -5.68 8.89
N LEU A 31 5.84 -5.35 10.15
CA LEU A 31 4.94 -4.52 10.97
C LEU A 31 4.78 -3.11 10.39
N VAL A 32 5.86 -2.49 9.92
CA VAL A 32 5.81 -1.16 9.28
C VAL A 32 5.01 -1.21 7.99
N VAL A 33 5.17 -2.26 7.17
CA VAL A 33 4.37 -2.47 5.96
C VAL A 33 2.89 -2.67 6.31
N CYS A 34 2.58 -3.49 7.31
CA CYS A 34 1.20 -3.69 7.76
C CYS A 34 0.57 -2.38 8.27
N ALA A 35 1.31 -1.58 9.05
CA ALA A 35 0.83 -0.31 9.56
C ALA A 35 0.57 0.70 8.42
N THR A 36 1.50 0.82 7.47
CA THR A 36 1.33 1.72 6.31
C THR A 36 0.18 1.28 5.41
N GLN A 37 0.02 -0.02 5.17
CA GLN A 37 -1.12 -0.57 4.43
C GLN A 37 -2.46 -0.33 5.14
N ALA A 38 -2.51 -0.45 6.47
CA ALA A 38 -3.72 -0.15 7.25
C ALA A 38 -4.15 1.32 7.10
N VAL A 39 -3.20 2.25 7.16
CA VAL A 39 -3.45 3.68 6.95
C VAL A 39 -3.94 3.96 5.51
N ASP A 40 -3.33 3.33 4.51
CA ASP A 40 -3.73 3.49 3.10
C ASP A 40 -5.15 2.96 2.86
N LEU A 41 -5.51 1.81 3.45
CA LEU A 41 -6.87 1.25 3.35
C LEU A 41 -7.92 2.15 4.03
N LEU A 42 -7.61 2.75 5.19
CA LEU A 42 -8.50 3.71 5.85
C LEU A 42 -8.71 4.96 5.00
N ARG A 43 -7.65 5.44 4.35
CA ARG A 43 -7.74 6.57 3.43
C ARG A 43 -8.62 6.25 2.22
N ILE A 44 -8.37 5.13 1.56
CA ILE A 44 -9.15 4.67 0.39
C ILE A 44 -10.62 4.51 0.77
N LYS A 45 -10.93 3.94 1.94
CA LYS A 45 -12.30 3.84 2.43
C LYS A 45 -12.97 5.22 2.52
N ARG A 46 -12.26 6.24 3.04
CA ARG A 46 -12.79 7.61 3.13
C ARG A 46 -12.97 8.24 1.75
N GLU A 47 -12.01 8.08 0.84
CA GLU A 47 -12.10 8.58 -0.54
C GLU A 47 -13.31 7.98 -1.26
N MET A 48 -13.49 6.65 -1.19
CA MET A 48 -14.66 5.98 -1.78
C MET A 48 -15.98 6.42 -1.14
N GLN A 49 -16.00 6.64 0.18
CA GLN A 49 -17.19 7.14 0.86
C GLN A 49 -17.55 8.57 0.41
N GLN A 50 -16.54 9.45 0.25
CA GLN A 50 -16.75 10.81 -0.26
C GLN A 50 -17.26 10.83 -1.70
N GLU A 51 -16.77 9.93 -2.56
CA GLU A 51 -17.28 9.78 -3.93
C GLU A 51 -18.76 9.39 -3.94
N ILE A 52 -19.17 8.46 -3.06
CA ILE A 52 -20.58 8.06 -2.93
C ILE A 52 -21.43 9.19 -2.36
N GLU A 53 -20.91 9.95 -1.40
CA GLU A 53 -21.61 11.10 -0.81
C GLU A 53 -21.85 12.24 -1.82
N ALA A 54 -20.99 12.36 -2.83
CA ALA A 54 -21.11 13.30 -3.94
C ALA A 54 -22.16 12.89 -4.99
N LEU A 55 -22.68 11.65 -4.95
CA LEU A 55 -23.73 11.20 -5.86
C LEU A 55 -25.08 11.87 -5.57
N PRO A 56 -25.97 11.99 -6.58
CA PRO A 56 -27.34 12.45 -6.38
C PRO A 56 -28.07 11.64 -5.30
N GLU A 57 -28.94 12.30 -4.53
CA GLU A 57 -29.59 11.72 -3.34
C GLU A 57 -30.38 10.42 -3.62
N LYS A 58 -30.90 10.27 -4.85
CA LYS A 58 -31.59 9.06 -5.33
C LYS A 58 -30.66 7.86 -5.54
N GLU A 59 -29.39 8.10 -5.82
CA GLU A 59 -28.38 7.09 -6.17
C GLU A 59 -27.42 6.80 -5.00
N ARG A 60 -27.28 7.76 -4.08
CA ARG A 60 -26.40 7.67 -2.91
C ARG A 60 -26.72 6.51 -1.97
N LYS A 61 -28.00 6.29 -1.67
CA LYS A 61 -28.46 5.21 -0.77
C LYS A 61 -28.11 3.81 -1.31
N PRO A 62 -28.51 3.44 -2.55
CA PRO A 62 -28.15 2.13 -3.10
C PRO A 62 -26.64 1.98 -3.31
N ALA A 63 -25.92 3.03 -3.70
CA ALA A 63 -24.47 3.00 -3.85
C ALA A 63 -23.74 2.77 -2.50
N MET A 64 -24.25 3.34 -1.40
CA MET A 64 -23.68 3.12 -0.07
C MET A 64 -23.92 1.69 0.45
N GLU A 65 -25.08 1.10 0.17
CA GLU A 65 -25.37 -0.29 0.51
C GLU A 65 -24.47 -1.26 -0.27
N GLU A 66 -24.30 -1.03 -1.57
CA GLU A 66 -23.39 -1.82 -2.42
C GLU A 66 -21.93 -1.68 -1.97
N PHE A 67 -21.52 -0.47 -1.60
CA PHE A 67 -20.20 -0.21 -1.05
C PHE A 67 -19.95 -1.00 0.22
N HIS A 68 -20.89 -1.00 1.18
CA HIS A 68 -20.75 -1.78 2.41
C HIS A 68 -20.76 -3.29 2.18
N ALA A 69 -21.60 -3.78 1.26
CA ALA A 69 -21.67 -5.19 0.90
C ALA A 69 -20.36 -5.69 0.27
N ASN A 70 -19.75 -4.87 -0.58
CA ASN A 70 -18.53 -5.23 -1.32
C ASN A 70 -17.23 -4.75 -0.68
N LEU A 71 -17.29 -3.98 0.42
CA LEU A 71 -16.14 -3.31 1.01
C LEU A 71 -14.96 -4.25 1.25
N LYS A 72 -15.22 -5.42 1.87
CA LYS A 72 -14.16 -6.41 2.15
C LYS A 72 -13.48 -6.90 0.86
N MET A 73 -14.27 -7.23 -0.16
CA MET A 73 -13.77 -7.73 -1.45
C MET A 73 -12.97 -6.63 -2.17
N SER A 74 -13.48 -5.40 -2.19
CA SER A 74 -12.82 -4.25 -2.80
C SER A 74 -11.49 -3.92 -2.11
N LEU A 75 -11.46 -3.89 -0.78
CA LEU A 75 -10.23 -3.69 -0.01
C LEU A 75 -9.22 -4.82 -0.25
N ALA A 76 -9.66 -6.08 -0.34
CA ALA A 76 -8.79 -7.20 -0.65
C ALA A 76 -8.18 -7.11 -2.06
N LYS A 77 -8.97 -6.73 -3.08
CA LYS A 77 -8.47 -6.51 -4.45
C LYS A 77 -7.45 -5.36 -4.50
N ILE A 78 -7.72 -4.27 -3.79
CA ILE A 78 -6.81 -3.12 -3.71
C ILE A 78 -5.50 -3.51 -3.02
N PHE A 79 -5.59 -4.28 -1.93
CA PHE A 79 -4.42 -4.83 -1.25
C PHE A 79 -3.57 -5.67 -2.19
N ALA A 80 -4.18 -6.64 -2.89
CA ALA A 80 -3.47 -7.50 -3.84
C ALA A 80 -2.82 -6.71 -4.97
N LYS A 81 -3.52 -5.72 -5.54
CA LYS A 81 -2.98 -4.82 -6.56
C LYS A 81 -1.77 -4.04 -6.04
N ASN A 82 -1.88 -3.49 -4.83
CA ASN A 82 -0.80 -2.73 -4.21
C ASN A 82 0.42 -3.64 -3.99
N VAL A 83 0.24 -4.82 -3.41
CA VAL A 83 1.33 -5.80 -3.23
C VAL A 83 2.01 -6.12 -4.56
N ALA A 84 1.24 -6.37 -5.64
CA ALA A 84 1.81 -6.65 -6.95
C ALA A 84 2.65 -5.48 -7.50
N ILE A 85 2.12 -4.26 -7.44
CA ILE A 85 2.82 -3.04 -7.90
C ILE A 85 4.09 -2.82 -7.06
N TYR A 86 4.00 -2.96 -5.74
CA TYR A 86 5.15 -2.76 -4.85
C TYR A 86 6.24 -3.79 -5.09
N SER A 87 5.89 -5.08 -5.20
CA SER A 87 6.85 -6.13 -5.52
C SER A 87 7.57 -5.84 -6.84
N ALA A 88 6.84 -5.40 -7.87
CA ALA A 88 7.45 -5.02 -9.14
C ALA A 88 8.42 -3.84 -8.98
N LEU A 89 8.04 -2.79 -8.24
CA LEU A 89 8.91 -1.64 -7.98
C LEU A 89 10.17 -2.01 -7.18
N VAL A 90 10.04 -2.86 -6.17
CA VAL A 90 11.18 -3.33 -5.37
C VAL A 90 12.12 -4.16 -6.22
N LEU A 91 11.62 -5.05 -7.07
CA LEU A 91 12.45 -5.84 -7.99
C LEU A 91 13.20 -4.95 -8.99
N ILE A 92 12.53 -3.93 -9.55
CA ILE A 92 13.17 -2.96 -10.43
C ILE A 92 14.25 -2.16 -9.67
N ALA A 93 13.94 -1.68 -8.46
CA ALA A 93 14.90 -0.93 -7.65
C ALA A 93 16.11 -1.78 -7.26
N ALA A 94 15.90 -3.06 -6.91
CA ALA A 94 16.97 -4.00 -6.61
C ALA A 94 17.85 -4.25 -7.85
N GLU A 95 17.26 -4.43 -9.03
CA GLU A 95 18.01 -4.63 -10.27
C GLU A 95 18.82 -3.38 -10.68
N ILE A 96 18.24 -2.18 -10.53
CA ILE A 96 18.95 -0.91 -10.74
C ILE A 96 20.12 -0.80 -9.76
N SER A 97 19.88 -1.09 -8.49
CA SER A 97 20.92 -1.03 -7.46
C SER A 97 22.06 -2.01 -7.72
N ARG A 98 21.73 -3.22 -8.18
CA ARG A 98 22.69 -4.26 -8.57
C ARG A 98 23.52 -3.83 -9.78
N THR A 99 22.89 -3.24 -10.78
CA THR A 99 23.57 -2.80 -12.02
C THR A 99 24.49 -1.61 -11.77
N ASN A 100 24.17 -0.75 -10.80
CA ASN A 100 24.97 0.43 -10.43
C ASN A 100 25.96 0.19 -9.28
N ASN A 101 26.13 -1.04 -8.78
CA ASN A 101 27.00 -1.38 -7.63
C ASN A 101 26.72 -0.55 -6.36
N TRP A 102 25.47 -0.15 -6.12
CA TRP A 102 25.11 0.62 -4.92
C TRP A 102 24.96 -0.24 -3.67
N ILE A 103 24.74 -1.54 -3.85
CA ILE A 103 24.68 -2.53 -2.78
C ILE A 103 25.59 -3.68 -3.22
N TYR A 104 26.61 -3.98 -2.43
CA TYR A 104 27.56 -5.09 -2.61
C TYR A 104 26.92 -6.42 -2.21
#